data_AF-A0A9R1IVW2-F1
#
_entry.id   AF-A0A9R1IVW2-F1
#
_cell.length_a   1.000
_cell.length_b   1.000
_cell.length_c   1.000
_cell.angle_alpha   90.00
_cell.angle_beta   90.00
_cell.angle_gamma   90.00
#
_symmetry.space_group_name_H-M   'P 1'
#
loop_
_entity.id
_entity.type
_entity.pdbx_description
1 polymer ?
#
loop_
_entity_poly.entity_id
_entity_poly.type
_entity_poly.pdbx_seq_one_letter_code
_entity_poly.pdbx_strand_id
1 'polypeptide(L)'
;MEVLGKSVIAEPSNVIFLSTILNTEGEIPSHKCDKRCQNEHIFGNMYRCKLTGMTHICDKNCNQRILYDNHNSLCRVSGQLFPLSPLELTAVRGIRRKHEADSNEGCSFKRRRGAQLHPSPFERSYSAVSPIPSQAGDGMDLS
;
A
#
# COMPACT_ATOMS: atom_id res chain seq x y z
N MET A 1 -15.06 -33.74 -19.54
CA MET A 1 -16.27 -32.98 -19.18
C MET A 1 -15.84 -31.91 -18.20
N GLU A 2 -16.03 -30.65 -18.55
CA GLU A 2 -15.36 -29.50 -17.95
C GLU A 2 -15.77 -29.30 -16.49
N VAL A 3 -14.79 -29.16 -15.60
CA VAL A 3 -15.01 -28.85 -14.19
C VAL A 3 -15.25 -27.34 -14.11
N LEU A 4 -16.54 -26.98 -14.10
CA LEU A 4 -17.07 -25.63 -14.02
C LEU A 4 -16.36 -24.83 -12.93
N GLY A 5 -15.56 -23.87 -13.37
CA GLY A 5 -14.92 -22.85 -12.55
C GLY A 5 -15.98 -22.11 -11.75
N LYS A 6 -16.07 -22.45 -10.47
CA LYS A 6 -16.76 -21.61 -9.48
C LYS A 6 -15.88 -20.40 -9.25
N SER A 7 -16.10 -19.37 -10.07
CA SER A 7 -15.71 -18.00 -9.75
C SER A 7 -16.30 -17.68 -8.37
N VAL A 8 -15.47 -17.75 -7.34
CA VAL A 8 -15.82 -17.29 -6.00
C VAL A 8 -15.86 -15.78 -6.12
N ILE A 9 -17.07 -15.22 -6.15
CA ILE A 9 -17.29 -13.79 -5.97
C ILE A 9 -16.63 -13.43 -4.64
N ALA A 10 -15.46 -12.80 -4.72
CA ALA A 10 -14.76 -12.30 -3.57
C ALA A 10 -15.59 -11.12 -3.03
N GLU A 11 -16.46 -11.42 -2.08
CA GLU A 11 -16.97 -10.41 -1.13
C GLU A 11 -15.79 -9.52 -0.72
N PRO A 12 -15.93 -8.18 -0.73
CA PRO A 12 -14.88 -7.29 -0.27
C PRO A 12 -14.70 -7.49 1.24
N SER A 13 -13.90 -8.49 1.59
CA SER A 13 -13.52 -8.71 2.97
C SER A 13 -12.51 -7.63 3.33
N ASN A 14 -12.77 -6.86 4.39
CA ASN A 14 -11.84 -5.87 4.96
C ASN A 14 -10.59 -6.52 5.59
N VAL A 15 -10.22 -7.72 5.14
CA VAL A 15 -9.16 -8.57 5.67
C VAL A 15 -7.96 -8.43 4.75
N ILE A 16 -6.88 -7.83 5.27
CA ILE A 16 -5.64 -7.67 4.53
C ILE A 16 -4.63 -8.69 5.06
N PHE A 17 -4.29 -9.68 4.24
CA PHE A 17 -3.28 -10.68 4.58
C PHE A 17 -1.87 -10.08 4.44
N LEU A 18 -1.01 -10.33 5.43
CA LEU A 18 0.39 -9.85 5.38
C LEU A 18 1.14 -10.42 4.18
N SER A 19 0.88 -11.67 3.84
CA SER A 19 1.51 -12.36 2.70
C SER A 19 1.19 -11.70 1.36
N THR A 20 0.01 -11.09 1.21
CA THR A 20 -0.34 -10.28 0.03
C THR A 20 0.47 -8.98 -0.01
N ILE A 21 0.67 -8.33 1.14
CA ILE A 21 1.44 -7.07 1.24
C ILE A 21 2.92 -7.33 0.91
N LEU A 22 3.46 -8.44 1.41
CA LEU A 22 4.86 -8.81 1.27
C LEU A 22 5.16 -9.53 -0.06
N ASN A 23 4.14 -9.78 -0.89
CA ASN A 23 4.25 -10.56 -2.13
C ASN A 23 4.88 -11.95 -1.91
N THR A 24 4.55 -12.61 -0.80
CA THR A 24 5.06 -13.95 -0.46
C THR A 24 4.07 -15.06 -0.77
N GLU A 25 2.98 -14.76 -1.47
CA GLU A 25 2.03 -15.78 -1.92
C GLU A 25 2.66 -16.59 -3.06
N GLY A 26 2.56 -17.92 -2.96
CA GLY A 26 2.96 -18.81 -4.04
C GLY A 26 2.00 -18.73 -5.23
N GLU A 27 2.44 -19.25 -6.37
CA GLU A 27 1.66 -19.32 -7.61
C GLU A 27 0.35 -20.13 -7.45
N ILE A 28 0.31 -21.01 -6.45
CA ILE A 28 -0.85 -21.81 -6.11
C ILE A 28 -1.59 -21.16 -4.92
N PRO A 29 -2.87 -20.78 -5.09
CA PRO A 29 -3.65 -20.20 -3.99
C PRO A 29 -3.82 -21.22 -2.87
N SER A 30 -3.24 -20.90 -1.71
CA SER A 30 -3.40 -21.69 -0.48
C SER A 30 -4.69 -21.33 0.25
N HIS A 31 -5.26 -22.28 0.98
CA HIS A 31 -6.46 -22.05 1.77
C HIS A 31 -6.25 -20.94 2.81
N LYS A 32 -7.02 -19.86 2.68
CA LYS A 32 -7.13 -18.82 3.70
C LYS A 32 -8.31 -19.13 4.62
N CYS A 33 -8.01 -19.42 5.89
CA CYS A 33 -9.03 -19.73 6.87
C CYS A 33 -9.89 -18.51 7.15
N ASP A 34 -11.20 -18.73 7.23
CA ASP A 34 -12.18 -17.72 7.54
C ASP A 34 -13.08 -18.14 8.70
N LYS A 35 -14.13 -17.36 8.94
CA LYS A 35 -15.11 -17.62 10.00
C LYS A 35 -15.91 -18.92 9.81
N ARG A 36 -15.85 -19.54 8.64
CA ARG A 36 -16.53 -20.80 8.32
C ARG A 36 -15.66 -22.01 8.64
N CYS A 37 -14.35 -21.80 8.82
CA CYS A 37 -13.42 -22.85 9.23
C CYS A 37 -13.60 -23.19 10.70
N GLN A 38 -13.70 -24.48 11.02
CA GLN A 38 -13.55 -24.96 12.37
C GLN A 38 -12.10 -25.40 12.58
N ASN A 39 -11.33 -24.61 13.33
CA ASN A 39 -9.93 -24.87 13.60
C ASN A 39 -9.76 -25.57 14.95
N GLU A 40 -9.09 -26.71 14.96
CA GLU A 40 -8.83 -27.52 16.15
C GLU A 40 -7.36 -27.35 16.55
N HIS A 41 -7.13 -27.04 17.83
CA HIS A 41 -5.78 -27.03 18.38
C HIS A 41 -5.31 -28.47 18.59
N ILE A 42 -4.11 -28.79 18.09
CA ILE A 42 -3.55 -30.14 18.18
C ILE A 42 -2.51 -30.20 19.29
N PHE A 43 -1.41 -29.44 19.13
CA PHE A 43 -0.37 -29.30 20.15
C PHE A 43 0.48 -28.05 19.87
N GLY A 44 1.03 -27.41 20.90
CA GLY A 44 1.94 -26.27 20.73
C GLY A 44 1.31 -25.16 19.88
N ASN A 45 1.96 -24.79 18.77
CA ASN A 45 1.46 -23.83 17.78
C ASN A 45 0.79 -24.51 16.56
N MET A 46 0.50 -25.81 16.61
CA MET A 46 -0.13 -26.56 15.53
C MET A 46 -1.65 -26.60 15.66
N TYR A 47 -2.33 -26.26 14.57
CA TYR A 47 -3.79 -26.27 14.45
C TYR A 47 -4.21 -27.01 13.18
N ARG A 48 -5.38 -27.64 13.17
CA ARG A 48 -5.95 -28.31 12.00
C ARG A 48 -7.29 -27.68 11.62
N CYS A 49 -7.43 -27.25 10.37
CA CYS A 49 -8.71 -26.83 9.83
C CYS A 49 -9.54 -28.07 9.49
N LYS A 50 -10.67 -28.30 10.18
CA LYS A 50 -11.57 -29.45 9.93
C LYS A 50 -12.23 -29.40 8.55
N LEU A 51 -12.44 -28.21 8.00
CA LEU A 51 -13.10 -28.01 6.71
C LEU A 51 -12.24 -28.51 5.54
N THR A 52 -10.94 -28.20 5.56
CA THR A 52 -10.01 -28.55 4.47
C THR A 52 -9.07 -29.69 4.81
N GLY A 53 -8.99 -30.06 6.09
CA GLY A 53 -8.00 -31.00 6.61
C GLY A 53 -6.58 -30.43 6.73
N MET A 54 -6.36 -29.17 6.33
CA MET A 54 -5.03 -28.54 6.34
C MET A 54 -4.51 -28.30 7.75
N THR A 55 -3.22 -28.53 7.95
CA THR A 55 -2.52 -28.24 9.20
C THR A 55 -1.79 -26.91 9.08
N HIS A 56 -1.97 -26.07 10.10
CA HIS A 56 -1.38 -24.75 10.21
C HIS A 56 -0.38 -24.73 11.36
N ILE A 57 0.83 -24.26 11.07
CA ILE A 57 1.79 -23.87 12.11
C ILE A 57 1.61 -22.37 12.34
N CYS A 58 1.05 -22.02 13.49
CA CYS A 58 0.65 -20.66 13.84
C CYS A 58 1.79 -19.95 14.59
N ASP A 59 2.82 -19.55 13.86
CA ASP A 59 3.92 -18.73 14.36
C ASP A 59 3.98 -17.37 13.63
N LYS A 60 5.09 -16.65 13.81
CA LYS A 60 5.36 -15.38 13.12
C LYS A 60 5.41 -15.51 11.58
N ASN A 61 5.63 -16.69 11.03
CA ASN A 61 5.69 -16.91 9.59
C ASN A 61 4.36 -17.45 9.02
N CYS A 62 3.33 -17.58 9.84
CA CYS A 62 2.04 -18.10 9.41
C CYS A 62 1.40 -17.22 8.33
N ASN A 63 1.09 -17.80 7.17
CA ASN A 63 0.47 -17.12 6.02
C ASN A 63 -1.03 -16.80 6.23
N GLN A 64 -1.58 -17.16 7.38
CA GLN A 64 -2.94 -16.82 7.82
C GLN A 64 -2.95 -15.56 8.70
N ARG A 65 -1.80 -14.87 8.83
CA ARG A 65 -1.68 -13.58 9.53
C ARG A 65 -2.30 -12.46 8.71
N ILE A 66 -3.14 -11.68 9.38
CA ILE A 66 -3.79 -10.49 8.84
C ILE A 66 -3.36 -9.26 9.62
N LEU A 67 -3.39 -8.10 8.98
CA LEU A 67 -3.18 -6.84 9.69
C LEU A 67 -4.34 -6.62 10.67
N TYR A 68 -4.01 -6.36 11.94
CA TYR A 68 -5.02 -6.18 12.99
C TYR A 68 -5.01 -4.75 13.54
N ASP A 69 -3.84 -4.26 13.94
CA ASP A 69 -3.66 -2.89 14.41
C ASP A 69 -2.39 -2.25 13.81
N ASN A 70 -1.96 -1.14 14.41
CA ASN A 70 -0.82 -0.40 13.91
C ASN A 70 0.53 -1.11 14.01
N HIS A 71 0.66 -2.04 14.97
CA HIS A 71 1.90 -2.68 15.40
C HIS A 71 1.79 -4.21 15.46
N ASN A 72 0.61 -4.77 15.27
CA ASN A 72 0.33 -6.19 15.43
C ASN A 72 -0.45 -6.74 14.24
N SER A 73 -0.27 -8.04 14.09
CA SER A 73 -1.01 -8.90 13.17
C SER A 73 -1.70 -9.99 13.97
N LEU A 74 -2.80 -10.51 13.43
CA LEU A 74 -3.58 -11.57 14.04
C LEU A 74 -3.52 -12.82 13.15
N CYS A 75 -3.19 -13.99 13.70
CA CYS A 75 -3.40 -15.24 12.99
C CYS A 75 -4.87 -15.64 13.07
N ARG A 76 -5.55 -15.79 11.93
CA ARG A 76 -6.99 -16.16 11.91
C ARG A 76 -7.27 -17.59 12.38
N VAL A 77 -6.25 -18.45 12.41
CA VAL A 77 -6.39 -19.85 12.82
C VAL A 77 -6.27 -19.99 14.32
N SER A 78 -5.19 -19.49 14.92
CA SER A 78 -4.95 -19.60 16.35
C SER A 78 -5.54 -18.45 17.18
N GLY A 79 -5.91 -17.33 16.55
CA GLY A 79 -6.33 -16.11 17.24
C GLY A 79 -5.17 -15.38 17.94
N GLN A 80 -3.92 -15.80 17.74
CA GLN A 80 -2.76 -15.19 18.38
C GLN A 80 -2.34 -13.88 17.71
N LEU A 81 -1.94 -12.91 18.52
CA LEU A 81 -1.36 -11.65 18.08
C LEU A 81 0.17 -11.77 17.97
N PHE A 82 0.72 -11.24 16.89
CA PHE A 82 2.15 -11.17 16.63
C PHE A 82 2.54 -9.73 16.33
N PRO A 83 3.56 -9.17 17.04
CA PRO A 83 4.13 -7.88 16.68
C PRO A 83 4.63 -7.89 15.24
N LEU A 84 4.40 -6.79 14.53
CA LEU A 84 4.90 -6.58 13.18
C LEU A 84 6.41 -6.38 13.24
N SER A 85 7.13 -7.09 12.38
CA SER A 85 8.56 -6.85 12.18
C SER A 85 8.82 -5.48 11.55
N PRO A 86 10.05 -4.93 11.63
CA PRO A 86 10.38 -3.65 10.98
C PRO A 86 10.09 -3.64 9.46
N LEU A 87 10.29 -4.78 8.79
CA LEU A 87 9.97 -4.95 7.37
C LEU A 87 8.46 -4.85 7.14
N GLU A 88 7.67 -5.57 7.94
CA GLU A 88 6.20 -5.57 7.87
C GLU A 88 5.62 -4.18 8.15
N LEU A 89 6.13 -3.48 9.18
CA LEU A 89 5.72 -2.11 9.49
C LEU A 89 5.94 -1.17 8.30
N THR A 90 7.09 -1.28 7.63
CA THR A 90 7.43 -0.44 6.47
C THR A 90 6.51 -0.73 5.30
N ALA A 91 6.23 -2.00 5.02
CA ALA A 91 5.34 -2.41 3.93
C ALA A 91 3.89 -1.94 4.17
N VAL A 92 3.41 -2.03 5.42
CA VAL A 92 2.05 -1.62 5.78
C VAL A 92 1.86 -0.09 5.74
N ARG A 93 2.90 0.72 6.03
CA ARG A 93 2.83 2.19 5.94
C ARG A 93 2.44 2.69 4.54
N GLY A 94 2.81 1.97 3.49
CA GLY A 94 2.43 2.32 2.11
C GLY A 94 0.94 2.11 1.82
N ILE A 95 0.32 1.12 2.47
CA ILE A 95 -1.08 0.74 2.26
C ILE A 95 -2.03 1.68 2.98
N ARG A 96 -1.69 2.11 4.21
CA ARG A 96 -2.53 3.03 4.98
C ARG A 96 -2.79 4.35 4.24
N ARG A 97 -1.76 4.88 3.56
CA ARG A 97 -1.88 6.10 2.74
C ARG A 97 -2.78 5.94 1.50
N LYS A 98 -2.97 4.72 0.99
CA LYS A 98 -3.86 4.47 -0.15
C LYS A 98 -5.32 4.34 0.29
N HIS A 99 -5.59 3.65 1.39
CA HIS A 99 -6.96 3.49 1.90
C HIS A 99 -7.60 4.82 2.33
N GLU A 100 -6.81 5.77 2.85
CA GLU A 100 -7.31 7.13 3.14
C GLU A 100 -7.73 7.89 1.87
N ALA A 101 -7.08 7.63 0.73
CA ALA A 101 -7.44 8.25 -0.54
C ALA A 101 -8.70 7.63 -1.16
N ASP A 102 -8.86 6.30 -1.04
CA ASP A 102 -10.02 5.57 -1.59
C ASP A 102 -11.29 5.76 -0.75
N SER A 103 -11.17 6.07 0.55
CA SER A 103 -12.31 6.41 1.41
C SER A 103 -12.92 7.79 1.11
N ASN A 104 -12.34 8.56 0.19
CA ASN A 104 -12.80 9.88 -0.23
C ASN A 104 -13.22 9.93 -1.70
N GLU A 105 -13.77 8.83 -2.26
CA GLU A 105 -14.52 8.88 -3.53
C GLU A 105 -15.89 9.58 -3.38
N GLY A 106 -15.84 10.81 -2.90
CA GLY A 106 -16.73 11.90 -3.25
C GLY A 106 -15.96 12.99 -4.00
N CYS A 107 -14.96 12.64 -4.83
CA CYS A 107 -14.29 13.64 -5.66
C CYS A 107 -15.14 13.96 -6.89
N SER A 108 -15.99 14.97 -6.71
CA SER A 108 -16.85 15.55 -7.73
C SER A 108 -16.07 15.95 -9.00
N PHE A 109 -16.66 15.64 -10.14
CA PHE A 109 -16.20 16.01 -11.48
C PHE A 109 -16.01 17.53 -11.66
N LYS A 110 -14.93 17.87 -12.40
CA LYS A 110 -14.64 19.10 -13.18
C LYS A 110 -14.15 20.36 -12.45
N ARG A 111 -12.91 20.75 -12.80
CA ARG A 111 -12.69 21.92 -13.67
C ARG A 111 -11.37 21.81 -14.45
N ARG A 112 -11.50 21.60 -15.76
CA ARG A 112 -10.48 21.95 -16.74
C ARG A 112 -10.26 23.47 -16.61
N ARG A 113 -9.13 23.89 -16.06
CA ARG A 113 -8.58 25.24 -16.28
C ARG A 113 -7.13 25.04 -16.69
N GLY A 114 -6.80 25.56 -17.87
CA GLY A 114 -5.49 25.41 -18.48
C GLY A 114 -4.37 25.82 -17.54
N ALA A 115 -3.22 25.19 -17.74
CA ALA A 115 -1.97 25.59 -17.14
C ALA A 115 -1.73 27.09 -17.40
N GLN A 116 -1.97 27.90 -16.38
CA GLN A 116 -1.23 29.13 -16.16
C GLN A 116 -0.37 28.81 -14.94
N LEU A 117 0.89 28.46 -15.24
CA LEU A 117 1.92 28.21 -14.25
C LEU A 117 2.12 29.52 -13.47
N HIS A 118 1.51 29.60 -12.29
CA HIS A 118 1.79 30.71 -11.38
C HIS A 118 3.09 30.36 -10.65
N PRO A 119 4.16 31.18 -10.77
CA PRO A 119 5.39 30.91 -10.06
C PRO A 119 5.17 31.04 -8.55
N SER A 120 5.86 30.16 -7.81
CA SER A 120 5.81 30.04 -6.36
C SER A 120 6.19 31.35 -5.66
N PRO A 121 5.58 31.70 -4.50
CA PRO A 121 5.90 32.93 -3.75
C PRO A 121 7.35 33.04 -3.27
N PHE A 122 8.13 31.96 -3.33
CA PHE A 122 9.53 31.90 -2.86
C PHE A 122 10.58 32.32 -3.91
N GLU A 123 10.22 32.55 -5.18
CA GLU A 123 11.19 32.91 -6.24
C GLU A 123 11.41 34.41 -6.43
N ARG A 124 10.80 35.29 -5.61
CA ARG A 124 10.88 36.75 -5.80
C ARG A 124 12.18 37.45 -5.35
N SER A 125 13.26 36.71 -5.09
CA SER A 125 14.42 37.28 -4.38
C SER A 125 15.65 37.58 -5.23
N TYR A 126 15.61 37.50 -6.55
CA TYR A 126 16.74 37.96 -7.39
C TYR A 126 16.27 38.55 -8.72
N SER A 127 15.69 39.75 -8.70
CA SER A 127 15.41 40.47 -9.94
C SER A 127 15.50 41.98 -9.72
N ALA A 128 16.72 42.48 -9.47
CA ALA A 128 17.05 43.89 -9.61
C ALA A 128 18.56 44.08 -9.78
N VAL A 129 19.09 43.74 -10.96
CA VAL A 129 20.29 44.40 -11.48
C VAL A 129 19.93 44.92 -12.86
N SER A 130 19.94 46.24 -12.98
CA SER A 130 19.62 47.00 -14.18
C SER A 130 20.61 46.69 -15.31
N PRO A 131 20.19 46.70 -16.59
CA PRO A 131 21.14 46.59 -17.70
C PRO A 131 22.03 47.84 -17.78
N ILE A 132 23.33 47.60 -17.97
CA ILE A 132 24.38 48.61 -18.20
C ILE A 132 24.07 49.34 -19.52
N PRO A 133 24.18 50.68 -19.60
CA PRO A 133 24.00 51.38 -20.87
C PRO A 133 25.23 51.19 -21.75
N SER A 134 25.08 50.49 -22.88
CA SER A 134 26.06 50.49 -23.96
C SER A 134 25.94 51.83 -24.70
N GLN A 135 26.83 52.79 -24.39
CA GLN A 135 27.04 53.94 -25.26
C GLN A 135 27.78 53.46 -26.51
N ALA A 136 27.17 53.74 -27.66
CA ALA A 136 27.75 53.54 -28.98
C ALA A 136 29.04 54.35 -29.12
N GLY A 137 30.08 53.72 -29.67
CA GLY A 137 31.34 54.38 -30.00
C GLY A 137 31.16 55.26 -31.25
N ASP A 138 31.39 56.55 -31.10
CA ASP A 138 31.62 57.47 -32.21
C ASP A 138 33.13 57.56 -32.51
N GLY A 139 33.43 57.34 -33.79
CA GLY A 139 34.53 57.86 -34.60
C GLY A 139 35.88 58.16 -33.95
N MET A 140 36.89 57.35 -34.31
CA MET A 140 38.30 57.74 -34.24
C MET A 140 38.59 58.85 -35.25
N ASP A 141 39.09 59.99 -34.77
CA ASP A 141 39.72 61.03 -35.57
C ASP A 141 41.25 60.91 -35.38
N LEU A 142 41.97 60.62 -36.46
CA LEU A 142 43.43 60.66 -36.51
C LEU A 142 43.80 61.81 -37.44
N SER A 143 44.65 62.68 -36.90
CA SER A 143 45.27 63.91 -37.45
C SER A 143 45.45 64.00 -38.96
#